data_AF-A0A1B0D547-F1
#
_entry.id   AF-A0A1B0D547-F1
#
_cell.length_a   1.000
_cell.length_b   1.000
_cell.length_c   1.000
_cell.angle_alpha   90.00
_cell.angle_beta   90.00
_cell.angle_gamma   90.00
#
_symmetry.space_group_name_H-M   'P 1'
#
loop_
_entity.id
_entity.type
_entity.pdbx_description
1 polymer ?
#
loop_
_entity_poly.entity_id
_entity_poly.type
_entity_poly.pdbx_seq_one_letter_code
_entity_poly.pdbx_strand_id
1 'polypeptide(L)'
;MYLSIMARVLLINQVVFSEVLQSLQLPNALADILDIWIAKSSLVTQADKKKLLSLAMSSLLTAHNDTIFERFGYIILKICETMNDIMMEYYEESGVWADSLVFTESMEFDSSDMWSLASDVEFESKTHHYERCRQIAMEDPVHKISLKDYLQSQLFTLKTQIGNERYQNLMLSVDASVLTDLSEFINIGVTIPATT
;
A
#
# COMPACT_ATOMS: atom_id res chain seq x y z
N MET A 1 0.73 13.92 7.06
CA MET A 1 1.95 14.51 6.48
C MET A 1 3.19 13.69 6.81
N TYR A 2 3.59 13.55 8.09
CA TYR A 2 4.82 12.85 8.49
C TYR A 2 4.91 11.39 8.00
N LEU A 3 3.86 10.58 8.21
CA LEU A 3 3.82 9.20 7.72
C LEU A 3 3.91 9.12 6.19
N SER A 4 3.35 10.09 5.47
CA SER A 4 3.40 10.13 4.00
C SER A 4 4.80 10.44 3.47
N ILE A 5 5.60 11.24 4.21
CA ILE A 5 7.01 11.49 3.87
C ILE A 5 7.82 10.21 4.13
N MET A 6 7.63 9.61 5.31
CA MET A 6 8.30 8.37 5.69
C MET A 6 8.00 7.23 4.71
N ALA A 7 6.74 7.07 4.30
CA ALA A 7 6.32 6.08 3.31
C ALA A 7 7.02 6.26 1.95
N ARG A 8 7.16 7.51 1.47
CA ARG A 8 7.90 7.78 0.23
C ARG A 8 9.38 7.45 0.36
N VAL A 9 10.02 7.83 1.46
CA VAL A 9 11.44 7.48 1.72
C VAL A 9 11.61 5.96 1.74
N LEU A 10 10.72 5.25 2.44
CA LEU A 10 10.76 3.80 2.54
C LEU A 10 10.58 3.12 1.18
N LEU A 11 9.66 3.59 0.35
CA LEU A 11 9.42 3.06 -1.00
C LEU A 11 10.57 3.33 -1.97
N ILE A 12 11.25 4.47 -1.82
CA ILE A 12 12.39 4.84 -2.68
C ILE A 12 13.66 4.11 -2.23
N ASN A 13 13.92 4.04 -0.92
CA ASN A 13 15.14 3.47 -0.38
C ASN A 13 14.97 2.97 1.07
N GLN A 14 14.73 1.67 1.21
CA GLN A 14 14.62 1.01 2.52
C GLN A 14 15.93 1.01 3.33
N VAL A 15 17.09 1.05 2.66
CA VAL A 15 18.40 1.05 3.33
C VAL A 15 18.57 2.36 4.10
N VAL A 16 18.28 3.50 3.45
CA VAL A 16 18.33 4.82 4.11
C VAL A 16 17.38 4.88 5.29
N PHE A 17 16.17 4.33 5.16
CA PHE A 17 15.23 4.29 6.29
C PHE A 17 15.80 3.51 7.48
N SER A 18 16.43 2.37 7.22
CA SER A 18 17.05 1.52 8.25
C SER A 18 18.24 2.21 8.91
N GLU A 19 19.11 2.87 8.13
CA GLU A 19 20.24 3.65 8.63
C GLU A 19 19.79 4.82 9.50
N VAL A 20 18.73 5.53 9.10
CA VAL A 20 18.15 6.62 9.89
C VAL A 20 17.63 6.08 11.22
N LEU A 21 16.86 4.98 11.21
CA LEU A 21 16.38 4.37 12.45
C LEU A 21 17.51 3.97 13.40
N GLN A 22 18.59 3.39 12.87
CA GLN A 22 19.78 3.05 13.66
C GLN A 22 20.47 4.30 14.22
N SER A 23 20.55 5.38 13.44
CA SER A 23 21.19 6.63 13.85
C SER A 23 20.46 7.34 15.00
N LEU A 24 19.13 7.14 15.12
CA LEU A 24 18.33 7.73 16.20
C LEU A 24 18.66 7.13 17.57
N GLN A 25 19.28 5.93 17.63
CA GLN A 25 19.61 5.22 18.87
C GLN A 25 18.42 5.05 19.82
N LEU A 26 17.20 5.08 19.27
CA LEU A 26 15.98 4.91 20.04
C LEU A 26 15.63 3.41 20.08
N PRO A 27 15.49 2.81 21.28
CA PRO A 27 15.06 1.42 21.39
C PRO A 27 13.64 1.29 20.83
N ASN A 28 13.37 0.20 20.11
CA ASN A 28 12.04 -0.12 19.58
C ASN A 28 11.41 0.91 18.63
N ALA A 29 12.19 1.84 18.07
CA ALA A 29 11.67 2.92 17.22
C ALA A 29 10.78 2.40 16.08
N LEU A 30 11.17 1.30 15.43
CA LEU A 30 10.37 0.67 14.38
C LEU A 30 9.02 0.16 14.90
N ALA A 31 9.02 -0.48 16.09
CA ALA A 31 7.81 -1.00 16.71
C ALA A 31 6.83 0.14 17.02
N ASP A 32 7.32 1.20 17.66
CA ASP A 32 6.51 2.37 18.01
C ASP A 32 5.94 3.08 16.77
N ILE A 33 6.76 3.21 15.72
CA ILE A 33 6.31 3.77 14.44
C ILE A 33 5.20 2.92 13.84
N LEU A 34 5.38 1.59 13.79
CA LEU A 34 4.37 0.67 13.25
C LEU A 34 3.08 0.69 14.08
N ASP A 35 3.17 0.71 15.41
CA ASP A 35 2.00 0.75 16.29
C ASP A 35 1.21 2.05 16.10
N ILE A 36 1.89 3.20 16.03
CA ILE A 36 1.25 4.49 15.73
C ILE A 36 0.64 4.44 14.32
N TRP A 37 1.35 3.90 13.35
CA TRP A 37 0.88 3.84 11.97
C TRP A 37 -0.39 2.98 11.86
N ILE A 38 -0.41 1.79 12.45
CA ILE A 38 -1.57 0.89 12.49
C ILE A 38 -2.73 1.54 13.25
N ALA A 39 -2.47 2.12 14.42
CA ALA A 39 -3.52 2.72 15.26
C ALA A 39 -4.14 3.99 14.65
N LYS A 40 -3.37 4.76 13.87
CA LYS A 40 -3.80 6.02 13.27
C LYS A 40 -4.20 5.88 11.80
N SER A 41 -4.09 4.71 11.18
CA SER A 41 -4.40 4.51 9.76
C SER A 41 -5.85 4.87 9.43
N SER A 42 -6.79 4.58 10.34
CA SER A 42 -8.22 4.91 10.20
C SER A 42 -8.51 6.41 10.17
N LEU A 43 -7.58 7.25 10.62
CA LEU A 43 -7.71 8.72 10.56
C LEU A 43 -7.36 9.28 9.18
N VAL A 44 -6.70 8.50 8.33
CA VAL A 44 -6.37 8.91 6.96
C VAL A 44 -7.58 8.60 6.09
N THR A 45 -8.30 9.62 5.63
CA THR A 45 -9.51 9.43 4.81
C THR A 45 -9.24 9.45 3.31
N GLN A 46 -8.18 10.14 2.88
CA GLN A 46 -7.86 10.29 1.46
C GLN A 46 -7.26 9.00 0.89
N ALA A 47 -7.86 8.50 -0.19
CA ALA A 47 -7.54 7.20 -0.79
C ALA A 47 -6.09 7.12 -1.31
N ASP A 48 -5.59 8.21 -1.91
CA ASP A 48 -4.20 8.36 -2.37
C ASP A 48 -3.19 8.17 -1.21
N LYS A 49 -3.46 8.79 -0.07
CA LYS A 49 -2.64 8.66 1.14
C LYS A 49 -2.76 7.28 1.75
N LYS A 50 -3.95 6.69 1.83
CA LYS A 50 -4.12 5.30 2.28
C LYS A 50 -3.31 4.35 1.40
N LYS A 51 -3.43 4.46 0.07
CA LYS A 51 -2.67 3.65 -0.89
C LYS A 51 -1.18 3.80 -0.71
N LEU A 52 -0.66 5.03 -0.61
CA LEU A 52 0.77 5.27 -0.36
C LEU A 52 1.27 4.54 0.89
N LEU A 53 0.49 4.64 1.97
CA LEU A 53 0.86 4.01 3.24
C LEU A 53 0.85 2.49 3.12
N SER A 54 -0.15 1.92 2.46
CA SER A 54 -0.28 0.48 2.23
C SER A 54 0.81 -0.06 1.28
N LEU A 55 1.23 0.70 0.27
CA LEU A 55 2.39 0.38 -0.55
C LEU A 55 3.66 0.30 0.31
N ALA A 56 3.89 1.31 1.15
CA ALA A 56 5.06 1.33 2.02
C ALA A 56 5.05 0.17 3.04
N MET A 57 3.90 -0.11 3.67
CA MET A 57 3.73 -1.29 4.51
C MET A 57 3.97 -2.61 3.77
N SER A 58 3.50 -2.73 2.52
CA SER A 58 3.74 -3.91 1.68
C SER A 58 5.25 -4.12 1.44
N SER A 59 5.99 -3.03 1.25
CA SER A 59 7.44 -3.08 1.04
C SER A 59 8.20 -3.59 2.29
N LEU A 60 7.66 -3.36 3.48
CA LEU A 60 8.26 -3.81 4.75
C LEU A 60 8.16 -5.32 4.95
N LEU A 61 7.20 -5.99 4.29
CA LEU A 61 6.97 -7.42 4.48
C LEU A 61 8.19 -8.27 4.15
N THR A 62 9.05 -7.82 3.22
CA THR A 62 10.25 -8.55 2.77
C THR A 62 11.52 -8.18 3.56
N ALA A 63 11.43 -7.29 4.55
CA ALA A 63 12.58 -6.77 5.30
C ALA A 63 13.15 -7.71 6.38
N HIS A 64 12.60 -8.93 6.55
CA HIS A 64 13.06 -9.94 7.52
C HIS A 64 13.31 -9.41 8.93
N ASN A 65 12.33 -8.70 9.47
CA ASN A 65 12.42 -8.14 10.81
C ASN A 65 11.30 -8.72 11.69
N ASP A 66 11.66 -9.27 12.85
CA ASP A 66 10.70 -9.90 13.75
C ASP A 66 9.64 -8.90 14.24
N THR A 67 9.99 -7.63 14.44
CA THR A 67 9.03 -6.57 14.80
C THR A 67 7.93 -6.39 13.75
N ILE A 68 8.26 -6.60 12.47
CA ILE A 68 7.29 -6.55 11.36
C ILE A 68 6.43 -7.81 11.37
N PHE A 69 7.03 -8.98 11.57
CA PHE A 69 6.30 -10.26 11.60
C PHE A 69 5.34 -10.38 12.77
N GLU A 70 5.67 -9.84 13.95
CA GLU A 70 4.77 -9.73 15.10
C GLU A 70 3.50 -8.93 14.80
N ARG A 71 3.56 -8.00 13.82
CA ARG A 71 2.46 -7.13 13.41
C ARG A 71 1.88 -7.50 12.05
N PHE A 72 2.29 -8.64 11.49
CA PHE A 72 1.96 -9.05 10.13
C PHE A 72 0.45 -9.06 9.88
N GLY A 73 -0.33 -9.67 10.77
CA GLY A 73 -1.80 -9.71 10.69
C GLY A 73 -2.43 -8.32 10.56
N TYR A 74 -2.02 -7.38 11.40
CA TYR A 74 -2.52 -6.00 11.36
C TYR A 74 -2.08 -5.24 10.11
N ILE A 75 -0.86 -5.47 9.64
CA ILE A 75 -0.36 -4.87 8.40
C ILE A 75 -1.20 -5.35 7.20
N ILE A 76 -1.42 -6.66 7.08
CA ILE A 76 -2.24 -7.24 6.01
C ILE A 76 -3.68 -6.72 6.09
N LEU A 77 -4.26 -6.64 7.29
CA LEU A 77 -5.58 -6.04 7.48
C LEU A 77 -5.64 -4.61 6.93
N LYS A 78 -4.66 -3.75 7.24
CA LYS A 78 -4.66 -2.36 6.74
C LYS A 78 -4.47 -2.24 5.24
N ILE A 79 -3.67 -3.12 4.65
CA ILE A 79 -3.53 -3.20 3.20
C ILE A 79 -4.86 -3.66 2.57
N CYS A 80 -5.52 -4.68 3.13
CA CYS A 80 -6.80 -5.19 2.66
C CYS A 80 -7.91 -4.13 2.73
N GLU A 81 -8.04 -3.41 3.86
CA GLU A 81 -8.97 -2.28 4.00
C GLU A 81 -8.73 -1.24 2.90
N THR A 82 -7.47 -0.94 2.59
CA THR A 82 -7.12 0.00 1.52
C THR A 82 -7.48 -0.54 0.15
N MET A 83 -7.27 -1.83 -0.11
CA MET A 83 -7.66 -2.45 -1.39
C MET A 83 -9.17 -2.38 -1.59
N ASN A 84 -9.95 -2.69 -0.56
CA ASN A 84 -11.41 -2.57 -0.59
C ASN A 84 -11.88 -1.14 -0.90
N ASP A 85 -11.14 -0.13 -0.48
CA ASP A 85 -11.48 1.28 -0.76
C ASP A 85 -11.17 1.73 -2.20
N ILE A 86 -10.20 1.11 -2.88
CA ILE A 86 -9.64 1.63 -4.15
C ILE A 86 -9.80 0.69 -5.36
N MET A 87 -10.07 -0.59 -5.13
CA MET A 87 -10.28 -1.56 -6.20
C MET A 87 -11.67 -1.39 -6.79
N MET A 88 -11.75 -1.31 -8.12
CA MET A 88 -13.00 -1.22 -8.87
C MET A 88 -13.09 -2.36 -9.87
N GLU A 89 -14.26 -2.97 -10.00
CA GLU A 89 -14.52 -3.99 -11.02
C GLU A 89 -14.59 -3.31 -12.40
N TYR A 90 -13.84 -3.83 -13.37
CA TYR A 90 -13.86 -3.31 -14.72
C TYR A 90 -15.18 -3.71 -15.40
N TYR A 91 -15.98 -2.72 -15.78
CA TYR A 91 -17.35 -2.93 -16.30
C TYR A 91 -17.42 -3.82 -17.55
N GLU A 92 -16.33 -3.92 -18.32
CA GLU A 92 -16.27 -4.68 -19.57
C GLU A 92 -15.89 -6.16 -19.36
N GLU A 93 -15.24 -6.51 -18.25
CA GLU A 93 -14.80 -7.86 -17.92
C GLU A 93 -15.08 -8.17 -16.45
N SER A 94 -16.24 -8.78 -16.18
CA SER A 94 -16.63 -9.16 -14.81
C SER A 94 -15.58 -10.08 -14.17
N GLY A 95 -15.20 -9.75 -12.93
CA GLY A 95 -14.13 -10.41 -12.19
C GLY A 95 -12.73 -9.82 -12.37
N VAL A 96 -12.56 -8.78 -13.19
CA VAL A 96 -11.27 -8.06 -13.31
C VAL A 96 -11.27 -6.82 -12.43
N TRP A 97 -10.57 -6.91 -11.29
CA TRP A 97 -10.36 -5.79 -10.39
C TRP A 97 -9.16 -4.94 -10.81
N ALA A 98 -9.38 -3.63 -10.92
CA ALA A 98 -8.39 -2.62 -11.25
C ALA A 98 -8.24 -1.57 -10.13
N ASP A 99 -7.01 -1.11 -9.93
CA ASP A 99 -6.69 -0.05 -8.97
C ASP A 99 -7.09 1.32 -9.55
N SER A 100 -8.15 1.92 -9.01
CA SER A 100 -8.72 3.17 -9.52
C SER A 100 -7.77 4.37 -9.47
N LEU A 101 -6.70 4.30 -8.67
CA LEU A 101 -5.74 5.38 -8.51
C LEU A 101 -4.55 5.28 -9.46
N VAL A 102 -4.39 4.16 -10.19
CA VAL A 102 -3.33 4.01 -11.20
C VAL A 102 -3.74 4.75 -12.47
N PHE A 103 -2.86 5.61 -12.96
CA PHE A 103 -3.11 6.31 -14.21
C PHE A 103 -2.86 5.38 -15.40
N THR A 104 -3.83 5.28 -16.30
CA THR A 104 -3.64 4.66 -17.61
C THR A 104 -3.26 5.71 -18.65
N GLU A 105 -2.50 5.33 -19.68
CA GLU A 105 -2.08 6.25 -20.75
C GLU A 105 -3.26 6.91 -21.48
N SER A 106 -4.45 6.31 -21.40
CA SER A 106 -5.69 6.77 -22.02
C SER A 106 -6.56 7.68 -21.15
N MET A 107 -6.20 7.91 -19.88
CA MET A 107 -7.01 8.77 -18.99
C MET A 107 -6.88 10.24 -19.38
N GLU A 108 -8.02 10.86 -19.70
CA GLU A 108 -8.15 12.31 -19.83
C GLU A 108 -8.17 12.94 -18.43
N PHE A 109 -7.07 13.59 -18.06
CA PHE A 109 -6.87 14.24 -16.76
C PHE A 109 -7.72 15.52 -16.55
N ASP A 110 -8.60 15.87 -17.48
CA ASP A 110 -9.42 17.08 -17.45
C ASP A 110 -10.66 16.94 -16.52
N SER A 111 -10.89 15.76 -15.91
CA SER A 111 -11.89 15.61 -14.85
C SER A 111 -11.33 16.01 -13.48
N SER A 112 -11.72 17.22 -13.06
CA SER A 112 -11.46 17.91 -11.78
C SER A 112 -11.43 17.02 -10.52
N ASP A 113 -12.14 15.90 -10.50
CA ASP A 113 -12.36 15.11 -9.28
C ASP A 113 -11.25 14.10 -8.96
N MET A 114 -10.35 13.83 -9.91
CA MET A 114 -9.38 12.73 -9.78
C MET A 114 -8.05 13.13 -9.13
N TRP A 115 -7.87 14.44 -8.88
CA TRP A 115 -6.61 14.99 -8.40
C TRP A 115 -6.84 15.75 -7.07
N SER A 116 -6.58 15.09 -5.94
CA SER A 116 -6.73 15.72 -4.61
C SER A 116 -5.73 16.87 -4.35
N LEU A 117 -4.74 17.07 -5.24
CA LEU A 117 -3.80 18.19 -5.18
C LEU A 117 -4.28 19.41 -6.03
N ALA A 118 -5.53 19.39 -6.47
CA ALA A 118 -6.23 20.41 -7.28
C ALA A 118 -7.49 20.86 -6.57
N SER A 119 -7.90 20.19 -5.48
CA SER A 119 -9.01 20.63 -4.64
C SER A 119 -8.73 21.98 -3.95
N ASP A 120 -7.46 22.38 -3.82
CA ASP A 120 -7.08 23.64 -3.18
C ASP A 120 -6.78 24.77 -4.17
N VAL A 121 -6.79 24.51 -5.49
CA VAL A 121 -6.54 25.56 -6.48
C VAL A 121 -7.40 25.34 -7.72
N GLU A 122 -8.46 26.14 -7.84
CA GLU A 122 -9.22 26.37 -9.08
C GLU A 122 -8.26 26.88 -10.17
N PHE A 123 -7.54 25.98 -10.84
CA PHE A 123 -6.72 26.35 -11.99
C PHE A 123 -7.62 26.38 -13.24
N GLU A 124 -8.16 27.56 -13.53
CA GLU A 124 -8.98 27.82 -14.72
C GLU A 124 -8.17 27.82 -16.05
N SER A 125 -6.93 27.31 -16.08
CA SER A 125 -6.17 27.15 -17.32
C SER A 125 -5.02 26.14 -17.19
N LYS A 126 -4.72 25.44 -18.29
CA LYS A 126 -3.52 24.60 -18.48
C LYS A 126 -2.26 25.48 -18.43
N THR A 127 -1.84 25.87 -17.23
CA THR A 127 -0.61 26.62 -17.00
C THR A 127 0.61 25.69 -17.09
N HIS A 128 1.79 26.23 -17.41
CA HIS A 128 3.05 25.46 -17.30
C HIS A 128 3.33 24.95 -15.87
N HIS A 129 2.71 25.53 -14.84
CA HIS A 129 2.76 24.98 -13.49
C HIS A 129 1.94 23.70 -13.39
N TYR A 130 0.71 23.70 -13.92
CA TYR A 130 -0.14 22.51 -13.99
C TYR A 130 0.54 21.36 -14.74
N GLU A 131 1.18 21.62 -15.89
CA GLU A 131 1.92 20.60 -16.64
C GLU A 131 3.06 19.97 -15.83
N ARG A 132 3.80 20.78 -15.07
CA ARG A 132 4.88 20.28 -14.20
C ARG A 132 4.34 19.48 -13.03
N CYS A 133 3.28 19.95 -12.37
CA CYS A 133 2.63 19.20 -11.30
C CYS A 133 2.14 17.84 -11.82
N ARG A 134 1.50 17.83 -13.01
CA ARG A 134 1.06 16.61 -13.72
C ARG A 134 2.21 15.62 -13.91
N GLN A 135 3.33 16.07 -14.46
CA GLN A 135 4.52 15.22 -14.65
C GLN A 135 5.03 14.62 -13.33
N ILE A 136 5.03 15.40 -12.26
CA ILE A 136 5.48 14.93 -10.94
C ILE A 136 4.55 13.84 -10.40
N ALA A 137 3.23 13.98 -10.53
CA ALA A 137 2.32 12.95 -10.02
C ALA A 137 2.31 11.67 -10.86
N MET A 138 2.60 11.75 -12.16
CA MET A 138 2.81 10.55 -12.99
C MET A 138 3.99 9.70 -12.51
N GLU A 139 4.98 10.33 -11.87
CA GLU A 139 6.10 9.63 -11.23
C GLU A 139 5.83 9.23 -9.78
N ASP A 140 4.72 9.67 -9.18
CA ASP A 140 4.38 9.32 -7.81
C ASP A 140 4.02 7.81 -7.74
N PRO A 141 4.62 7.05 -6.80
CA PRO A 141 4.29 5.64 -6.59
C PRO A 141 2.79 5.34 -6.48
N VAL A 142 2.00 6.26 -5.93
CA VAL A 142 0.54 6.11 -5.79
C VAL A 142 -0.16 5.92 -7.13
N HIS A 143 0.31 6.59 -8.18
CA HIS A 143 -0.35 6.57 -9.49
C HIS A 143 0.34 5.63 -10.48
N LYS A 144 1.58 5.23 -10.19
CA LYS A 144 2.39 4.35 -11.03
C LYS A 144 2.31 2.88 -10.65
N ILE A 145 2.08 2.59 -9.36
CA ILE A 145 2.13 1.23 -8.82
C ILE A 145 0.72 0.78 -8.45
N SER A 146 0.30 -0.35 -9.03
CA SER A 146 -0.89 -1.09 -8.62
C SER A 146 -0.66 -1.73 -7.26
N LEU A 147 -1.48 -1.40 -6.25
CA LEU A 147 -1.32 -1.98 -4.91
C LEU A 147 -1.51 -3.49 -4.94
N LYS A 148 -2.46 -3.97 -5.75
CA LYS A 148 -2.74 -5.38 -5.98
C LYS A 148 -1.51 -6.15 -6.45
N ASP A 149 -0.91 -5.69 -7.56
CA ASP A 149 0.22 -6.39 -8.18
C ASP A 149 1.48 -6.29 -7.31
N TYR A 150 1.67 -5.14 -6.67
CA TYR A 150 2.79 -4.92 -5.77
C TYR A 150 2.71 -5.83 -4.54
N LEU A 151 1.56 -5.89 -3.86
CA LEU A 151 1.37 -6.76 -2.71
C LEU A 151 1.57 -8.23 -3.08
N GLN A 152 1.00 -8.68 -4.20
CA GLN A 152 1.19 -10.05 -4.67
C GLN A 152 2.68 -10.37 -4.90
N SER A 153 3.42 -9.45 -5.50
CA SER A 153 4.88 -9.59 -5.70
C SER A 153 5.64 -9.65 -4.37
N GLN A 154 5.29 -8.80 -3.40
CA GLN A 154 5.90 -8.80 -2.07
C GLN A 154 5.61 -10.09 -1.30
N LEU A 155 4.38 -10.60 -1.34
CA LEU A 155 4.01 -11.87 -0.69
C LEU A 155 4.70 -13.06 -1.34
N PHE A 156 4.82 -13.08 -2.67
CA PHE A 156 5.57 -14.11 -3.38
C PHE A 156 7.05 -14.08 -2.97
N THR A 157 7.65 -12.89 -2.94
CA THR A 157 9.05 -12.70 -2.53
C THR A 157 9.25 -13.16 -1.08
N LEU A 158 8.37 -12.75 -0.17
CA LEU A 158 8.38 -13.17 1.23
C LEU A 158 8.33 -14.70 1.32
N LYS A 159 7.37 -15.35 0.66
CA LYS A 159 7.22 -16.81 0.63
C LYS A 159 8.49 -17.52 0.17
N THR A 160 9.16 -17.00 -0.86
CA THR A 160 10.43 -17.55 -1.34
C THR A 160 11.54 -17.40 -0.31
N GLN A 161 11.56 -16.30 0.44
CA GLN A 161 12.64 -16.01 1.38
C GLN A 161 12.52 -16.76 2.72
N ILE A 162 11.32 -16.84 3.30
CA ILE A 162 11.10 -17.50 4.61
C ILE A 162 10.71 -18.98 4.50
N GLY A 163 10.40 -19.45 3.29
CA GLY A 163 9.94 -20.81 3.02
C GLY A 163 8.43 -20.99 3.25
N ASN A 164 7.88 -22.06 2.69
CA ASN A 164 6.44 -22.30 2.67
C ASN A 164 5.85 -22.48 4.07
N GLU A 165 6.47 -23.27 4.95
CA GLU A 165 5.92 -23.54 6.30
C GLU A 165 5.81 -22.28 7.15
N ARG A 166 6.86 -21.45 7.19
CA ARG A 166 6.85 -20.20 7.97
C ARG A 166 5.87 -19.19 7.39
N TYR A 167 5.74 -19.14 6.06
CA TYR A 167 4.74 -18.32 5.39
C TYR A 167 3.31 -18.73 5.75
N GLN A 168 3.00 -20.03 5.75
CA GLN A 168 1.69 -20.52 6.18
C GLN A 168 1.39 -20.11 7.63
N ASN A 169 2.37 -20.25 8.53
CA ASN A 169 2.21 -19.84 9.93
C ASN A 169 1.96 -18.33 10.09
N LEU A 170 2.63 -17.48 9.30
CA LEU A 170 2.35 -16.04 9.31
C LEU A 170 0.95 -15.74 8.77
N MET A 171 0.52 -16.43 7.71
CA MET A 171 -0.82 -16.27 7.17
C MET A 171 -1.91 -16.72 8.14
N LEU A 172 -1.66 -17.71 8.99
CA LEU A 172 -2.58 -18.11 10.07
C LEU A 172 -2.73 -17.05 11.17
N SER A 173 -1.81 -16.08 11.28
CA SER A 173 -1.96 -14.94 12.19
C SER A 173 -2.92 -13.86 11.66
N VAL A 174 -3.29 -13.95 10.39
CA VAL A 174 -4.26 -13.07 9.74
C VAL A 174 -5.65 -13.66 9.93
N ASP A 175 -6.64 -12.81 10.24
CA ASP A 175 -8.03 -13.25 10.36
C ASP A 175 -8.54 -13.87 9.04
N ALA A 176 -9.29 -14.97 9.13
CA ALA A 176 -9.76 -15.71 7.96
C ALA A 176 -10.68 -14.88 7.04
N SER A 177 -11.44 -13.93 7.60
CA SER A 177 -12.25 -12.99 6.81
C SER A 177 -11.37 -12.09 5.95
N VAL A 178 -10.29 -11.54 6.52
CA VAL A 178 -9.34 -10.68 5.78
C VAL A 178 -8.67 -11.46 4.66
N LEU A 179 -8.30 -12.73 4.90
CA LEU A 179 -7.73 -13.58 3.85
C LEU A 179 -8.73 -13.88 2.73
N THR A 180 -10.02 -14.01 3.07
CA THR A 180 -11.08 -14.24 2.08
C THR A 180 -11.24 -13.00 1.21
N ASP A 181 -11.40 -11.82 1.81
CA ASP A 181 -11.51 -10.54 1.09
C ASP A 181 -10.28 -10.30 0.21
N LEU A 182 -9.08 -10.53 0.73
CA LEU A 182 -7.83 -10.34 -0.01
C LEU A 182 -7.70 -11.34 -1.18
N SER A 183 -8.30 -12.54 -1.06
CA SER A 183 -8.27 -13.56 -2.10
C SER A 183 -9.15 -13.21 -3.31
N GLU A 184 -10.10 -12.29 -3.16
CA GLU A 184 -10.89 -11.75 -4.28
C GLU A 184 -10.01 -10.95 -5.24
N PHE A 185 -8.94 -10.32 -4.73
CA PHE A 185 -8.05 -9.47 -5.52
C PHE A 185 -6.77 -10.17 -5.95
N ILE A 186 -6.15 -10.99 -5.09
CA ILE A 186 -4.83 -11.58 -5.34
C ILE A 186 -4.75 -13.07 -5.01
N ASN A 187 -3.77 -13.75 -5.60
CA ASN A 187 -3.48 -15.14 -5.25
C ASN A 187 -2.55 -15.24 -4.03
N ILE A 188 -3.11 -15.58 -2.87
CA ILE A 188 -2.39 -15.70 -1.59
C ILE A 188 -1.58 -17.00 -1.48
N GLY A 189 -1.94 -18.03 -2.26
CA GLY A 189 -1.25 -19.32 -2.26
C GLY A 189 -1.32 -20.09 -0.94
N VAL A 190 -2.43 -19.92 -0.21
CA VAL A 190 -2.77 -20.57 1.07
C VAL A 190 -4.18 -21.17 0.98
N THR A 191 -4.38 -22.35 1.60
CA THR A 191 -5.72 -22.91 1.79
C THR A 191 -6.38 -22.22 2.99
N ILE A 192 -7.38 -21.38 2.71
CA ILE A 192 -8.16 -20.72 3.77
C ILE A 192 -8.97 -21.79 4.52
N PRO A 193 -8.84 -21.93 5.85
CA PRO A 193 -9.68 -22.84 6.60
C PRO A 193 -11.14 -22.37 6.48
N ALA A 194 -12.03 -23.27 6.04
CA ALA A 194 -13.44 -22.96 5.90
C ALA A 194 -14.02 -22.50 7.25
N THR A 195 -14.61 -21.31 7.27
CA THR A 195 -15.33 -20.79 8.43
C THR A 195 -16.57 -21.65 8.65
N THR A 196 -16.55 -22.52 9.66
CA THR A 196 -17.72 -23.26 10.17
C THR A 196 -18.61 -22.39 11.04
#